data_AF-A0A959QVQ1-F1
#
_entry.id   AF-A0A959QVQ1-F1
#
_cell.length_a   1.000
_cell.length_b   1.000
_cell.length_c   1.000
_cell.angle_alpha   90.00
_cell.angle_beta   90.00
_cell.angle_gamma   90.00
#
_symmetry.space_group_name_H-M   'P 1'
#
loop_
_entity.id
_entity.type
_entity.pdbx_description
1 polymer ?
#
loop_
_entity_poly.entity_id
_entity_poly.type
_entity_poly.pdbx_seq_one_letter_code
_entity_poly.pdbx_strand_id
1 'polypeptide(L)'
;MEYHIKAIDIDDAKDVFLLAKDRLLDVSDWNTLSGNTEYKIALTNNKGQKVHRDARVFDKLQISTSNSSGISSDMWVQISQIQYDYFPDIDNECISMLLEMTFSPSGNGIDITEHTAVETILIKRNKEEVTAHCNGGNELPNIDDEVPDVHINTDAELHPVLSIPNVQLQNLLRGLISVDEYTPM
;
A
#
# COMPACT_ATOMS: atom_id res chain seq x y z
N MET A 1 -4.43 7.06 7.32
CA MET A 1 -3.33 6.68 8.24
C MET A 1 -2.04 7.23 7.69
N GLU A 2 -1.13 7.68 8.54
CA GLU A 2 0.12 8.31 8.11
C GLU A 2 1.31 7.85 8.97
N TYR A 3 2.46 7.70 8.31
CA TYR A 3 3.76 7.63 8.95
C TYR A 3 4.74 8.56 8.23
N HIS A 4 5.63 9.19 8.99
CA HIS A 4 6.71 9.99 8.43
C HIS A 4 8.03 9.63 9.08
N ILE A 5 9.11 9.79 8.32
CA ILE A 5 10.47 9.81 8.83
C ILE A 5 11.16 11.08 8.38
N LYS A 6 12.07 11.58 9.22
CA LYS A 6 12.95 12.68 8.89
C LYS A 6 14.36 12.14 8.70
N ALA A 7 14.88 12.25 7.48
CA ALA A 7 16.25 11.90 7.15
C ALA A 7 17.25 12.95 7.67
N ILE A 8 18.54 12.62 7.61
CA ILE A 8 19.61 13.52 8.05
C ILE A 8 19.75 14.70 7.08
N ASP A 9 19.66 14.41 5.78
CA ASP A 9 19.70 15.40 4.72
C ASP A 9 18.78 15.01 3.52
N ILE A 10 18.81 15.85 2.48
CA ILE A 10 17.99 15.71 1.29
C ILE A 10 18.36 14.47 0.49
N ASP A 11 19.63 14.09 0.44
CA ASP A 11 20.07 12.95 -0.35
C ASP A 11 19.70 11.63 0.34
N ASP A 12 19.85 11.55 1.66
CA ASP A 12 19.31 10.43 2.45
C ASP A 12 17.78 10.31 2.28
N ALA A 13 17.04 11.44 2.27
CA ALA A 13 15.60 11.42 2.06
C ALA A 13 15.21 10.91 0.66
N LYS A 14 15.99 11.26 -0.38
CA LYS A 14 15.78 10.72 -1.74
C LYS A 14 16.01 9.21 -1.77
N ASP A 15 17.06 8.73 -1.11
CA ASP A 15 17.35 7.29 -1.05
C ASP A 15 16.22 6.51 -0.36
N VAL A 16 15.71 7.05 0.74
CA VAL A 16 14.53 6.50 1.42
C VAL A 16 13.30 6.54 0.51
N PHE A 17 13.06 7.63 -0.21
CA PHE A 17 11.92 7.74 -1.11
C PHE A 17 12.00 6.71 -2.25
N LEU A 18 13.16 6.54 -2.87
CA LEU A 18 13.37 5.55 -3.92
C LEU A 18 13.13 4.13 -3.41
N LEU A 19 13.63 3.82 -2.22
CA LEU A 19 13.40 2.55 -1.54
C LEU A 19 11.91 2.32 -1.25
N ALA A 20 11.22 3.34 -0.72
CA ALA A 20 9.80 3.26 -0.41
C ALA A 20 8.94 3.11 -1.66
N LYS A 21 9.31 3.78 -2.76
CA LYS A 21 8.69 3.62 -4.08
C LYS A 21 8.85 2.19 -4.59
N ASP A 22 10.06 1.62 -4.51
CA ASP A 22 10.31 0.25 -4.96
C ASP A 22 9.52 -0.76 -4.09
N ARG A 23 9.47 -0.56 -2.77
CA ARG A 23 8.66 -1.39 -1.84
C ARG A 23 7.16 -1.26 -2.07
N LEU A 24 6.67 -0.06 -2.43
CA LEU A 24 5.26 0.13 -2.77
C LEU A 24 4.88 -0.71 -3.99
N LEU A 25 5.77 -0.78 -4.99
CA LEU A 25 5.53 -1.56 -6.20
C LEU A 25 5.78 -3.06 -6.03
N ASP A 26 6.66 -3.47 -5.12
CA ASP A 26 6.89 -4.88 -4.78
C ASP A 26 5.86 -5.41 -3.77
N VAL A 27 4.62 -5.53 -4.24
CA VAL A 27 3.49 -6.10 -3.48
C VAL A 27 3.79 -7.51 -2.95
N SER A 28 4.71 -8.26 -3.57
CA SER A 28 5.07 -9.60 -3.10
C SER A 28 5.73 -9.57 -1.73
N ASP A 29 6.48 -8.50 -1.42
CA ASP A 29 7.18 -8.32 -0.15
C ASP A 29 6.36 -7.60 0.92
N TRP A 30 5.15 -7.12 0.59
CA TRP A 30 4.28 -6.45 1.56
C TRP A 30 3.97 -7.30 2.79
N ASN A 31 3.94 -8.63 2.65
CA ASN A 31 3.74 -9.53 3.80
C ASN A 31 4.89 -9.40 4.81
N THR A 32 6.13 -9.28 4.34
CA THR A 32 7.32 -9.11 5.18
C THR A 32 7.24 -7.79 5.92
N LEU A 33 6.87 -6.72 5.22
CA LEU A 33 6.74 -5.37 5.78
C LEU A 33 5.59 -5.26 6.79
N SER A 34 4.46 -5.92 6.51
CA SER A 34 3.27 -5.87 7.36
C SER A 34 3.35 -6.76 8.60
N GLY A 35 4.36 -7.64 8.66
CA GLY A 35 4.57 -8.63 9.70
C GLY A 35 3.84 -9.96 9.45
N ASN A 36 4.20 -10.99 10.22
CA ASN A 36 3.56 -12.29 10.12
C ASN A 36 2.14 -12.27 10.70
N THR A 37 1.14 -12.29 9.82
CA THR A 37 -0.27 -12.38 10.20
C THR A 37 -0.98 -13.54 9.48
N GLU A 38 -2.24 -13.77 9.86
CA GLU A 38 -3.18 -14.71 9.21
C GLU A 38 -3.65 -14.22 7.82
N TYR A 39 -3.30 -12.99 7.43
CA TYR A 39 -3.66 -12.37 6.15
C TYR A 39 -2.43 -12.36 5.24
N LYS A 40 -2.59 -12.91 4.04
CA LYS A 40 -1.53 -12.97 3.02
C LYS A 40 -1.94 -12.21 1.78
N ILE A 41 -1.10 -11.28 1.36
CA ILE A 41 -1.27 -10.47 0.15
C ILE A 41 -0.42 -11.08 -0.96
N ALA A 42 -0.99 -11.32 -2.13
CA ALA A 42 -0.26 -11.78 -3.29
C ALA A 42 -0.58 -10.94 -4.51
N LEU A 43 0.45 -10.55 -5.26
CA LEU A 43 0.27 -9.91 -6.55
C LEU A 43 -0.11 -10.94 -7.61
N THR A 44 -1.14 -10.62 -8.37
CA THR A 44 -1.61 -11.42 -9.50
C THR A 44 -1.80 -10.54 -10.73
N ASN A 45 -1.68 -11.12 -11.92
CA ASN A 45 -2.10 -10.43 -13.12
C ASN A 45 -3.64 -10.32 -13.20
N ASN A 46 -4.17 -9.62 -14.20
CA ASN A 46 -5.61 -9.46 -14.41
C ASN A 46 -6.39 -10.79 -14.57
N LYS A 47 -5.72 -11.92 -14.83
CA LYS A 47 -6.29 -13.27 -14.92
C LYS A 47 -6.24 -14.05 -13.59
N GLY A 48 -5.73 -13.44 -12.52
CA GLY A 48 -5.58 -14.10 -11.22
C GLY A 48 -4.38 -15.03 -11.10
N GLN A 49 -3.42 -14.96 -12.03
CA GLN A 49 -2.19 -15.75 -11.94
C GLN A 49 -1.15 -14.99 -11.11
N LYS A 50 -0.60 -15.64 -10.09
CA LYS A 50 0.45 -15.06 -9.24
C LYS A 50 1.67 -14.66 -10.08
N VAL A 51 2.21 -13.48 -9.81
CA VAL A 51 3.39 -12.93 -10.50
C VAL A 51 4.40 -12.41 -9.48
N HIS A 52 5.69 -12.47 -9.81
CA HIS A 52 6.78 -11.89 -9.02
C HIS A 52 7.49 -10.85 -9.89
N ARG A 53 7.01 -9.60 -9.80
CA ARG A 53 7.51 -8.41 -10.49
C ARG A 53 6.82 -7.19 -9.88
N ASP A 54 7.30 -6.00 -10.21
CA ASP A 54 6.63 -4.75 -9.88
C ASP A 54 5.17 -4.75 -10.32
N ALA A 55 4.33 -4.22 -9.44
CA ALA A 55 2.92 -3.96 -9.64
C ALA A 55 2.68 -3.05 -10.84
N ARG A 56 1.63 -3.36 -11.61
CA ARG A 56 1.19 -2.57 -12.76
C ARG A 56 -0.29 -2.27 -12.66
N VAL A 57 -0.73 -1.24 -13.36
CA VAL A 57 -2.15 -0.97 -13.55
C VAL A 57 -2.86 -2.21 -14.11
N PHE A 58 -4.02 -2.52 -13.55
CA PHE A 58 -4.84 -3.72 -13.77
C PHE A 58 -4.31 -5.04 -13.20
N ASP A 59 -3.16 -5.06 -12.54
CA ASP A 59 -2.84 -6.16 -11.65
C ASP A 59 -3.81 -6.18 -10.46
N LYS A 60 -3.92 -7.34 -9.79
CA LYS A 60 -4.81 -7.55 -8.67
C LYS A 60 -4.06 -8.09 -7.46
N LEU A 61 -4.42 -7.60 -6.29
CA LEU A 61 -4.03 -8.12 -4.99
C LEU A 61 -5.06 -9.18 -4.59
N GLN A 62 -4.59 -10.42 -4.41
CA GLN A 62 -5.33 -11.47 -3.74
C GLN A 62 -5.00 -11.40 -2.25
N ILE A 63 -5.99 -11.17 -1.42
CA ILE A 63 -5.85 -11.08 0.04
C ILE A 63 -6.53 -12.29 0.63
N SER A 64 -5.72 -13.28 1.01
CA SER A 64 -6.18 -14.54 1.58
C SER A 64 -6.11 -14.50 3.10
N THR A 65 -7.19 -14.90 3.75
CA THR A 65 -7.25 -15.14 5.19
C THR A 65 -7.43 -16.61 5.46
N SER A 66 -6.82 -17.11 6.53
CA SER A 66 -7.09 -18.46 7.03
C SER A 66 -7.38 -18.38 8.52
N ASN A 67 -8.53 -18.90 8.95
CA ASN A 67 -8.82 -19.03 10.38
C ASN A 67 -8.32 -20.39 10.93
N SER A 68 -8.31 -20.51 12.26
CA SER A 68 -7.89 -21.73 12.98
C SER A 68 -8.71 -22.98 12.65
N SER A 69 -9.87 -22.83 12.03
CA SER A 69 -10.73 -23.92 11.56
C SER A 69 -10.42 -24.36 10.12
N GLY A 70 -9.42 -23.77 9.47
CA GLY A 70 -9.02 -24.08 8.09
C GLY A 70 -9.94 -23.51 7.02
N ILE A 71 -10.87 -22.61 7.39
CA ILE A 71 -11.70 -21.89 6.42
C ILE A 71 -10.86 -20.73 5.88
N SER A 72 -10.72 -20.68 4.56
CA SER A 72 -10.06 -19.59 3.87
C SER A 72 -11.05 -18.70 3.12
N SER A 73 -10.85 -17.38 3.20
CA SER A 73 -11.58 -16.41 2.40
C SER A 73 -10.60 -15.56 1.60
N ASP A 74 -10.93 -15.35 0.33
CA ASP A 74 -10.15 -14.51 -0.57
C ASP A 74 -10.92 -13.23 -0.89
N MET A 75 -10.24 -12.10 -0.67
CA MET A 75 -10.67 -10.78 -1.11
C MET A 75 -9.80 -10.33 -2.29
N TRP A 76 -10.37 -9.56 -3.20
CA TRP A 76 -9.69 -9.12 -4.41
C TRP A 76 -9.75 -7.61 -4.54
N VAL A 77 -8.58 -7.01 -4.77
CA VAL A 77 -8.41 -5.58 -4.97
C VAL A 77 -7.64 -5.38 -6.28
N GLN A 78 -8.08 -4.46 -7.13
CA GLN A 78 -7.41 -4.12 -8.37
C GLN A 78 -6.60 -2.84 -8.20
N ILE A 79 -5.43 -2.79 -8.82
CA ILE A 79 -4.67 -1.55 -8.98
C ILE A 79 -5.29 -0.79 -10.17
N SER A 80 -6.08 0.24 -9.90
CA SER A 80 -6.71 1.04 -10.96
C SER A 80 -5.76 2.09 -11.52
N GLN A 81 -4.84 2.59 -10.68
CA GLN A 81 -3.91 3.61 -11.09
C GLN A 81 -2.59 3.55 -10.31
N ILE A 82 -1.49 3.83 -11.00
CA ILE A 82 -0.20 4.15 -10.38
C ILE A 82 0.23 5.48 -10.99
N GLN A 83 0.47 6.49 -10.17
CA GLN A 83 0.97 7.78 -10.63
C GLN A 83 2.31 8.08 -9.98
N TYR A 84 3.25 8.48 -10.81
CA TYR A 84 4.51 9.06 -10.37
C TYR A 84 4.49 10.53 -10.75
N ASP A 85 5.11 11.37 -9.92
CA ASP A 85 5.38 12.74 -10.32
C ASP A 85 6.37 12.74 -11.50
N TYR A 86 5.88 13.06 -12.69
CA TYR A 86 6.70 13.08 -13.90
C TYR A 86 7.66 14.28 -13.95
N PHE A 87 7.44 15.29 -13.10
CA PHE A 87 8.26 16.50 -13.03
C PHE A 87 8.60 16.82 -11.56
N PRO A 88 9.33 15.93 -10.88
CA PRO A 88 9.69 16.14 -9.49
C PRO A 88 10.55 17.40 -9.39
N ASP A 89 10.21 18.26 -8.43
CA ASP A 89 11.08 19.37 -8.07
C ASP A 89 12.27 18.81 -7.25
N ILE A 90 13.34 19.59 -7.10
CA ILE A 90 14.53 19.18 -6.36
C ILE A 90 14.18 18.73 -4.92
N ASP A 91 13.17 19.38 -4.34
CA ASP A 91 12.73 19.17 -2.97
C ASP A 91 11.50 18.26 -2.85
N ASN A 92 10.77 17.97 -3.93
CA ASN A 92 9.48 17.29 -3.82
C ASN A 92 9.29 16.21 -4.89
N GLU A 93 8.81 15.05 -4.46
CA GLU A 93 8.40 13.96 -5.34
C GLU A 93 7.37 13.08 -4.65
N CYS A 94 6.52 12.43 -5.46
CA CYS A 94 5.52 11.50 -4.94
C CYS A 94 5.23 10.33 -5.88
N ILE A 95 4.75 9.24 -5.30
CA ILE A 95 4.15 8.11 -5.99
C ILE A 95 2.86 7.70 -5.28
N SER A 96 1.80 7.44 -6.03
CA SER A 96 0.55 6.92 -5.49
C SER A 96 0.13 5.62 -6.20
N MET A 97 -0.53 4.74 -5.45
CA MET A 97 -1.20 3.55 -5.94
C MET A 97 -2.67 3.59 -5.50
N LEU A 98 -3.57 3.71 -6.48
CA LEU A 98 -5.02 3.66 -6.28
C LEU A 98 -5.50 2.21 -6.38
N LEU A 99 -6.22 1.78 -5.36
CA LEU A 99 -6.69 0.44 -5.14
C LEU A 99 -8.21 0.43 -5.07
N GLU A 100 -8.84 -0.48 -5.80
CA GLU A 100 -10.30 -0.58 -5.88
C GLU A 100 -10.73 -2.00 -5.61
N MET A 101 -11.74 -2.19 -4.76
CA MET A 101 -12.30 -3.53 -4.58
C MET A 101 -12.81 -4.08 -5.92
N THR A 102 -12.51 -5.34 -6.20
CA THR A 102 -12.85 -5.98 -7.49
C THR A 102 -13.33 -7.41 -7.30
N PHE A 103 -13.86 -8.00 -8.36
CA PHE A 103 -14.27 -9.39 -8.37
C PHE A 103 -13.07 -10.32 -8.54
N SER A 104 -13.25 -11.54 -8.01
CA SER A 104 -12.39 -12.67 -8.29
C SER A 104 -12.24 -12.87 -9.81
N PRO A 105 -11.01 -13.03 -10.34
CA PRO A 105 -10.77 -13.31 -11.75
C PRO A 105 -11.45 -14.59 -12.27
N SER A 106 -11.80 -15.52 -11.38
CA SER A 106 -12.52 -16.75 -11.74
C SER A 106 -14.04 -16.57 -11.85
N GLY A 107 -14.58 -15.40 -11.52
CA GLY A 107 -16.03 -15.15 -11.44
C GLY A 107 -16.71 -15.80 -10.22
N ASN A 108 -15.97 -16.59 -9.44
CA ASN A 108 -16.44 -17.15 -8.17
C ASN A 108 -15.95 -16.23 -7.04
N GLY A 109 -16.73 -15.21 -6.72
CA GLY A 109 -16.45 -14.26 -5.64
C GLY A 109 -17.73 -13.66 -5.10
N ILE A 110 -17.69 -13.13 -3.87
CA ILE A 110 -18.81 -12.41 -3.27
C ILE A 110 -19.08 -11.18 -4.15
N ASP A 111 -20.33 -11.04 -4.59
CA ASP A 111 -20.82 -9.93 -5.39
C ASP A 111 -20.81 -8.66 -4.50
N ILE A 112 -19.71 -7.90 -4.51
CA ILE A 112 -19.62 -6.63 -3.81
C ILE A 112 -20.46 -5.61 -4.59
N THR A 113 -21.67 -5.40 -4.08
CA THR A 113 -22.70 -4.49 -4.59
C THR A 113 -22.21 -3.04 -4.59
N GLU A 114 -22.22 -2.40 -5.77
CA GLU A 114 -22.43 -0.96 -6.09
C GLU A 114 -21.66 0.14 -5.32
N HIS A 115 -20.79 -0.17 -4.39
CA HIS A 115 -19.91 0.78 -3.73
C HIS A 115 -18.46 0.35 -3.99
N THR A 116 -17.89 0.87 -5.08
CA THR A 116 -16.44 0.80 -5.36
C THR A 116 -15.71 1.62 -4.30
N ALA A 117 -15.52 1.02 -3.12
CA ALA A 117 -14.63 1.57 -2.13
C ALA A 117 -13.23 1.59 -2.74
N VAL A 118 -12.62 2.76 -2.73
CA VAL A 118 -11.28 3.00 -3.28
C VAL A 118 -10.36 3.49 -2.17
N GLU A 119 -9.11 3.11 -2.26
CA GLU A 119 -8.06 3.45 -1.29
C GLU A 119 -6.82 3.90 -2.05
N THR A 120 -6.15 4.94 -1.55
CA THR A 120 -4.90 5.40 -2.12
C THR A 120 -3.77 5.20 -1.11
N ILE A 121 -2.74 4.45 -1.51
CA ILE A 121 -1.45 4.46 -0.79
C ILE A 121 -0.53 5.47 -1.48
N LEU A 122 0.00 6.42 -0.73
CA LEU A 122 0.82 7.52 -1.23
C LEU A 122 2.16 7.56 -0.49
N ILE A 123 3.26 7.61 -1.23
CA ILE A 123 4.57 7.97 -0.71
C ILE A 123 4.92 9.37 -1.21
N LYS A 124 5.29 10.27 -0.32
CA LYS A 124 5.69 11.65 -0.65
C LYS A 124 6.99 12.00 0.06
N ARG A 125 7.93 12.60 -0.66
CA ARG A 125 9.09 13.28 -0.09
C ARG A 125 8.90 14.79 -0.20
N ASN A 126 9.15 15.50 0.89
CA ASN A 126 9.25 16.95 0.95
C ASN A 126 10.53 17.31 1.72
N LYS A 127 11.55 17.76 0.99
CA LYS A 127 12.91 18.00 1.49
C LYS A 127 13.48 16.76 2.18
N GLU A 128 13.78 16.85 3.47
CA GLU A 128 14.32 15.76 4.30
C GLU A 128 13.25 14.83 4.88
N GLU A 129 11.97 15.08 4.64
CA GLU A 129 10.86 14.30 5.19
C GLU A 129 10.28 13.35 4.13
N VAL A 130 10.14 12.08 4.49
CA VAL A 130 9.47 11.06 3.67
C VAL A 130 8.27 10.53 4.43
N THR A 131 7.13 10.49 3.75
CA THR A 131 5.84 10.15 4.33
C THR A 131 5.17 9.02 3.55
N ALA A 132 4.45 8.16 4.26
CA ALA A 132 3.61 7.09 3.72
C ALA A 132 2.19 7.23 4.26
N HIS A 133 1.23 7.33 3.35
CA HIS A 133 -0.18 7.58 3.65
C HIS A 133 -1.05 6.46 3.09
N CYS A 134 -2.16 6.19 3.77
CA CYS A 134 -3.27 5.39 3.26
C CYS A 134 -4.57 6.12 3.58
N ASN A 135 -5.22 6.66 2.55
CA ASN A 135 -6.46 7.42 2.67
C ASN A 135 -7.56 6.84 1.78
N GLY A 136 -8.78 6.77 2.34
CA GLY A 136 -9.97 6.35 1.62
C GLY A 136 -10.43 7.43 0.66
N GLY A 137 -10.65 7.06 -0.61
CA GLY A 137 -11.05 7.98 -1.67
C GLY A 137 -10.00 8.15 -2.78
N ASN A 138 -10.41 8.85 -3.85
CA ASN A 138 -9.53 9.28 -4.94
C ASN A 138 -8.81 10.58 -4.56
N GLU A 139 -8.15 10.57 -3.40
CA GLU A 139 -7.34 11.71 -2.96
C GLU A 139 -6.05 11.73 -3.77
N LEU A 140 -6.11 12.43 -4.90
CA LEU A 140 -4.92 12.95 -5.56
C LEU A 140 -4.38 14.04 -4.63
N PRO A 141 -3.17 13.92 -4.07
CA PRO A 141 -2.61 15.00 -3.29
C PRO A 141 -2.35 16.17 -4.24
N ASN A 142 -2.90 17.37 -3.96
CA ASN A 142 -2.21 18.56 -4.45
C ASN A 142 -0.90 18.69 -3.66
N ILE A 143 0.15 19.13 -4.34
CA ILE A 143 1.50 19.27 -3.75
C ILE A 143 1.47 20.18 -2.49
N ASP A 144 0.50 21.11 -2.44
CA ASP A 144 0.26 22.10 -1.39
C ASP A 144 -0.82 21.74 -0.35
N ASP A 145 -1.49 20.59 -0.44
CA ASP A 145 -2.54 20.28 0.53
C ASP A 145 -1.94 19.95 1.91
N GLU A 146 -2.38 20.68 2.94
CA GLU A 146 -2.11 20.34 4.33
C GLU A 146 -2.65 18.95 4.61
N VAL A 147 -1.75 18.07 5.06
CA VAL A 147 -2.08 16.68 5.30
C VAL A 147 -3.01 16.59 6.52
N PRO A 148 -4.17 15.93 6.42
CA PRO A 148 -5.07 15.78 7.55
C PRO A 148 -4.45 14.84 8.60
N ASP A 149 -4.17 15.42 9.76
CA ASP A 149 -3.62 14.74 10.94
C ASP A 149 -4.67 13.79 11.54
N VAL A 150 -4.72 12.55 11.05
CA VAL A 150 -5.62 11.51 11.58
C VAL A 150 -4.81 10.37 12.19
N HIS A 151 -4.55 10.52 13.49
CA HIS A 151 -4.19 9.41 14.37
C HIS A 151 -5.34 8.39 14.39
N ILE A 152 -5.19 7.27 13.68
CA ILE A 152 -6.11 6.14 13.82
C ILE A 152 -5.67 5.28 15.01
N ASN A 153 -6.58 5.20 15.98
CA ASN A 153 -6.48 4.38 17.18
C ASN A 153 -6.41 2.88 16.81
N THR A 154 -5.67 2.11 17.60
CA THR A 154 -5.53 0.65 17.49
C THR A 154 -6.85 -0.07 17.75
N ASP A 155 -7.61 -0.36 16.69
CA ASP A 155 -8.74 -1.30 16.73
C ASP A 155 -8.44 -2.54 15.87
N ALA A 156 -9.02 -3.67 16.27
CA ALA A 156 -9.05 -4.92 15.49
C ALA A 156 -9.95 -4.83 14.24
N GLU A 157 -10.34 -3.61 13.87
CA GLU A 157 -11.17 -3.30 12.71
C GLU A 157 -10.41 -3.62 11.42
N LEU A 158 -11.14 -4.20 10.45
CA LEU A 158 -10.63 -4.46 9.12
C LEU A 158 -10.75 -3.20 8.28
N HIS A 159 -9.67 -2.88 7.58
CA HIS A 159 -9.63 -1.80 6.62
C HIS A 159 -10.67 -2.03 5.50
N PRO A 160 -11.50 -1.03 5.11
CA PRO A 160 -12.67 -1.25 4.26
C PRO A 160 -12.34 -1.77 2.85
N VAL A 161 -11.22 -1.36 2.26
CA VAL A 161 -10.81 -1.82 0.91
C VAL A 161 -9.92 -3.05 0.98
N LEU A 162 -8.76 -2.92 1.63
CA LEU A 162 -7.80 -4.02 1.79
C LEU A 162 -8.31 -5.19 2.63
N SER A 163 -9.35 -5.01 3.44
CA SER A 163 -9.90 -6.07 4.31
C SER A 163 -8.86 -6.74 5.22
N ILE A 164 -7.77 -6.04 5.56
CA ILE A 164 -6.74 -6.45 6.52
C ILE A 164 -6.90 -5.68 7.83
N PRO A 165 -6.42 -6.19 8.97
CA PRO A 165 -6.45 -5.44 10.23
C PRO A 165 -5.72 -4.10 10.08
N ASN A 166 -6.27 -3.04 10.68
CA ASN A 166 -5.65 -1.71 10.64
C ASN A 166 -4.20 -1.73 11.17
N VAL A 167 -3.90 -2.55 12.19
CA VAL A 167 -2.53 -2.75 12.69
C VAL A 167 -1.58 -3.32 11.63
N GLN A 168 -2.08 -4.22 10.77
CA GLN A 168 -1.28 -4.78 9.68
C GLN A 168 -0.99 -3.73 8.61
N LEU A 169 -1.99 -2.89 8.27
CA LEU A 169 -1.79 -1.76 7.36
C LEU A 169 -0.80 -0.74 7.93
N GLN A 170 -0.90 -0.44 9.24
CA GLN A 170 0.05 0.43 9.95
C GLN A 170 1.48 -0.08 9.83
N ASN A 171 1.70 -1.38 10.07
CA ASN A 171 3.02 -2.00 9.92
C ASN A 171 3.52 -1.93 8.47
N LEU A 172 2.64 -2.16 7.48
CA LEU A 172 2.98 -2.03 6.08
C LEU A 172 3.47 -0.61 5.77
N LEU A 173 2.69 0.43 6.10
CA LEU A 173 3.07 1.82 5.84
C LEU A 173 4.40 2.18 6.50
N ARG A 174 4.62 1.75 7.74
CA ARG A 174 5.88 1.94 8.44
C ARG A 174 7.05 1.21 7.77
N GLY A 175 6.82 -0.03 7.30
CA GLY A 175 7.81 -0.84 6.60
C GLY A 175 8.16 -0.30 5.21
N LEU A 176 7.23 0.37 4.52
CA LEU A 176 7.52 1.03 3.24
C LEU A 176 8.65 2.06 3.41
N ILE A 177 8.60 2.87 4.47
CA ILE A 177 9.56 3.95 4.71
C ILE A 177 10.62 3.63 5.78
N SER A 178 10.77 2.38 6.22
CA SER A 178 11.76 2.04 7.25
C SER A 178 13.19 2.02 6.70
N VAL A 179 14.15 2.51 7.49
CA VAL A 179 15.58 2.57 7.14
C VAL A 179 16.38 1.53 7.93
N ASP A 180 15.71 0.52 8.53
CA ASP A 180 16.39 -0.50 9.33
C ASP A 180 17.56 -1.08 8.54
N GLU A 181 18.76 -0.95 9.10
CA GLU A 181 20.04 -1.35 8.50
C GLU A 181 19.87 -2.72 7.86
N TYR A 182 19.98 -2.77 6.53
CA TYR A 182 20.09 -4.01 5.79
C TYR A 182 21.19 -4.84 6.44
N THR A 183 20.81 -5.82 7.26
CA THR A 183 21.73 -6.80 7.81
C THR A 183 21.69 -7.97 6.84
N PRO A 184 22.63 -8.07 5.89
CA PRO A 184 22.68 -9.24 5.02
C PRO A 184 22.83 -10.49 5.90
N MET A 185 21.95 -11.46 5.72
CA MET A 185 22.15 -12.83 6.21
C MET A 185 23.26 -13.52 5.44
#